data_AF-A0A0Q4L7C9-F1
#
_entry.id   AF-A0A0Q4L7C9-F1
#
_cell.length_a   1.000
_cell.length_b   1.000
_cell.length_c   1.000
_cell.angle_alpha   90.00
_cell.angle_beta   90.00
_cell.angle_gamma   90.00
#
_symmetry.space_group_name_H-M   'P 1'
#
loop_
_entity.id
_entity.type
_entity.pdbx_description
1 polymer ?
#
loop_
_entity_poly.entity_id
_entity_poly.type
_entity_poly.pdbx_seq_one_letter_code
_entity_poly.pdbx_strand_id
1 'polypeptide(L)'
;MPFENAHRMTSQISPTLGLGGTDNRTATPEMCAAWRVFSADALANAPVTSDVPVLILAGEFDPITPPAWGRRLLRTMTNARFVQVSGQSHGAMFNRCGGQMTMAFLRDPRARLNGDCIANMAGTAFGTGKDIAARSQ
;
A
#
# COMPACT_ATOMS: atom_id res chain seq x y z
N MET A 1 -11.97 0.09 -20.62
CA MET A 1 -10.71 0.70 -21.05
C MET A 1 -10.01 -0.30 -21.95
N PRO A 2 -9.04 0.13 -22.77
CA PRO A 2 -8.10 -0.72 -23.48
C PRO A 2 -7.66 -1.93 -22.69
N PHE A 3 -7.40 -1.73 -21.40
CA PHE A 3 -6.70 -2.67 -20.53
C PHE A 3 -7.61 -3.54 -19.67
N GLU A 4 -8.87 -3.79 -20.05
CA GLU A 4 -9.83 -4.45 -19.13
C GLU A 4 -10.52 -5.66 -19.76
N ASN A 5 -10.11 -6.01 -20.97
CA ASN A 5 -10.61 -7.17 -21.68
C ASN A 5 -9.47 -7.71 -22.54
N ALA A 6 -9.01 -8.92 -22.24
CA ALA A 6 -7.87 -9.53 -22.91
C ALA A 6 -8.04 -9.61 -24.44
N HIS A 7 -9.27 -9.88 -24.92
CA HIS A 7 -9.59 -9.89 -26.35
C HIS A 7 -9.56 -8.48 -26.97
N ARG A 8 -9.97 -7.44 -26.24
CA ARG A 8 -9.87 -6.05 -26.72
C ARG A 8 -8.44 -5.52 -26.66
N MET A 9 -7.61 -6.00 -25.73
CA MET A 9 -6.19 -5.65 -25.65
C MET A 9 -5.43 -6.19 -26.85
N THR A 10 -5.63 -7.46 -27.20
CA THR A 10 -5.02 -8.06 -28.40
C THR A 10 -5.51 -7.41 -29.70
N SER A 11 -6.72 -6.85 -29.72
CA SER A 11 -7.27 -6.16 -30.90
C SER A 11 -6.96 -4.65 -30.99
N GLN A 12 -6.32 -4.02 -29.99
CA GLN A 12 -6.16 -2.55 -29.87
C GLN A 12 -4.80 -1.99 -30.32
N ILE A 13 -4.14 -2.67 -31.23
CA ILE A 13 -2.86 -2.23 -31.83
C ILE A 13 -3.04 -1.08 -32.89
N SER A 14 -3.96 -0.12 -32.66
CA SER A 14 -4.23 1.06 -33.53
C SER A 14 -5.03 2.17 -32.78
N PRO A 15 -4.98 3.49 -33.11
CA PRO A 15 -4.46 4.55 -32.23
C PRO A 15 -5.50 5.55 -31.65
N THR A 16 -6.79 5.23 -31.54
CA THR A 16 -7.82 6.28 -31.33
C THR A 16 -8.73 6.03 -30.11
N LEU A 17 -8.17 6.25 -28.92
CA LEU A 17 -8.82 6.77 -27.69
C LEU A 17 -10.31 6.42 -27.46
N GLY A 18 -10.60 5.42 -26.63
CA GLY A 18 -11.94 5.12 -26.12
C GLY A 18 -11.91 4.48 -24.73
N LEU A 19 -11.79 5.30 -23.69
CA LEU A 19 -11.46 4.92 -22.31
C LEU A 19 -12.71 4.94 -21.39
N GLY A 20 -13.02 3.82 -20.71
CA GLY A 20 -14.01 3.72 -19.62
C GLY A 20 -13.76 2.50 -18.72
N GLY A 21 -13.49 2.74 -17.42
CA GLY A 21 -12.74 1.94 -16.41
C GLY A 21 -13.25 0.59 -15.86
N THR A 22 -12.31 -0.20 -15.34
CA THR A 22 -12.38 -1.44 -14.53
C THR A 22 -11.08 -1.58 -13.69
N ASP A 23 -11.18 -2.35 -12.61
CA ASP A 23 -10.37 -2.40 -11.39
C ASP A 23 -8.83 -2.57 -11.53
N ASN A 24 -8.07 -1.70 -10.87
CA ASN A 24 -6.59 -1.61 -10.87
C ASN A 24 -5.87 -2.73 -10.06
N ARG A 25 -6.59 -3.78 -9.65
CA ARG A 25 -6.08 -4.70 -8.62
C ARG A 25 -5.35 -5.93 -9.11
N THR A 26 -5.49 -6.36 -10.37
CA THR A 26 -4.60 -7.39 -10.95
C THR A 26 -4.62 -7.34 -12.47
N ALA A 27 -3.48 -7.10 -13.12
CA ALA A 27 -3.32 -7.47 -14.52
C ALA A 27 -3.35 -9.01 -14.60
N THR A 28 -4.26 -9.59 -15.38
CA THR A 28 -4.29 -11.06 -15.53
C THR A 28 -3.06 -11.53 -16.30
N PRO A 29 -2.66 -12.82 -16.19
CA PRO A 29 -1.58 -13.38 -17.00
C PRO A 29 -1.76 -13.12 -18.51
N GLU A 30 -2.99 -13.18 -19.00
CA GLU A 30 -3.33 -12.92 -20.41
C GLU A 30 -3.12 -11.45 -20.80
N MET A 31 -3.49 -10.52 -19.91
CA MET A 31 -3.24 -9.09 -20.11
C MET A 31 -1.74 -8.78 -20.15
N CYS A 32 -0.96 -9.41 -19.25
CA CYS A 32 0.50 -9.30 -19.24
C CYS A 32 1.12 -9.86 -20.53
N ALA A 33 0.66 -11.03 -21.00
CA ALA A 33 1.14 -11.64 -22.24
C ALA A 33 0.83 -10.78 -23.49
N ALA A 34 -0.32 -10.11 -23.51
CA ALA A 34 -0.72 -9.23 -24.60
C ALA A 34 0.20 -8.01 -24.77
N TRP A 35 0.89 -7.57 -23.71
CA TRP A 35 1.78 -6.40 -23.75
C TRP A 35 3.05 -6.63 -24.59
N ARG A 36 3.44 -7.90 -24.84
CA ARG A 36 4.55 -8.31 -25.74
C ARG A 36 5.87 -7.53 -25.53
N VAL A 37 6.27 -7.36 -24.27
CA VAL A 37 7.58 -6.78 -23.89
C VAL A 37 8.54 -7.85 -23.40
N PHE A 38 9.83 -7.53 -23.42
CA PHE A 38 10.84 -8.35 -22.76
C PHE A 38 10.59 -8.40 -21.25
N SER A 39 10.92 -9.53 -20.62
CA SER A 39 10.91 -9.66 -19.17
C SER A 39 11.80 -8.58 -18.54
N ALA A 40 11.34 -8.03 -17.42
CA ALA A 40 12.19 -7.15 -16.62
C ALA A 40 13.43 -7.91 -16.13
N ASP A 41 14.51 -7.17 -15.88
CA ASP A 41 15.70 -7.72 -15.23
C ASP A 41 15.33 -8.40 -13.90
N ALA A 42 15.98 -9.54 -13.58
CA ALA A 42 15.74 -10.25 -12.33
C ALA A 42 15.96 -9.37 -11.08
N LEU A 43 16.81 -8.35 -11.20
CA LEU A 43 17.04 -7.30 -10.21
C LEU A 43 15.75 -6.60 -9.78
N ALA A 44 14.74 -6.49 -10.66
CA ALA A 44 13.46 -5.86 -10.34
C ALA A 44 12.69 -6.59 -9.22
N ASN A 45 12.97 -7.88 -9.01
CA ASN A 45 12.37 -8.69 -7.95
C ASN A 45 13.33 -8.96 -6.78
N ALA A 46 14.55 -8.44 -6.83
CA ALA A 46 15.54 -8.62 -5.76
C ALA A 46 15.19 -7.75 -4.55
N PRO A 47 15.34 -8.26 -3.31
CA PRO A 47 15.18 -7.43 -2.11
C PRO A 47 16.17 -6.28 -2.07
N VAL A 48 15.69 -5.07 -1.78
CA VAL A 48 16.56 -3.92 -1.54
C VAL A 48 17.28 -4.08 -0.19
N THR A 49 18.60 -3.87 -0.19
CA THR A 49 19.42 -3.79 1.03
C THR A 49 19.90 -2.35 1.20
N SER A 50 19.75 -1.78 2.39
CA SER A 50 20.13 -0.40 2.65
C SER A 50 20.36 -0.11 4.13
N ASP A 51 21.29 0.77 4.43
CA ASP A 51 21.60 1.29 5.75
C ASP A 51 21.12 2.74 5.94
N VAL A 52 20.44 3.34 4.96
CA VAL A 52 19.85 4.68 5.17
C VAL A 52 18.67 4.58 6.14
N PRO A 53 18.37 5.65 6.91
CA PRO A 53 17.14 5.71 7.69
C PRO A 53 15.92 5.57 6.78
N VAL A 54 14.98 4.70 7.14
CA VAL A 54 13.72 4.49 6.39
C VAL A 54 12.53 4.52 7.34
N LEU A 55 11.42 5.13 6.92
CA LEU A 55 10.12 5.00 7.58
C LEU A 55 9.20 4.14 6.71
N ILE A 56 8.66 3.08 7.31
CA ILE A 56 7.68 2.20 6.68
C ILE A 56 6.36 2.37 7.41
N LEU A 57 5.34 2.89 6.71
CA LEU A 57 3.98 3.03 7.22
C LEU A 57 3.07 1.99 6.57
N ALA A 58 2.29 1.26 7.38
CA ALA A 58 1.31 0.31 6.87
C ALA A 58 -0.02 0.43 7.64
N GLY A 59 -1.14 0.36 6.94
CA GLY A 59 -2.45 0.29 7.57
C GLY A 59 -2.71 -1.12 8.08
N GLU A 60 -3.24 -1.27 9.29
CA GLU A 60 -3.56 -2.57 9.89
C GLU A 60 -4.37 -3.50 8.97
N PHE A 61 -5.29 -2.93 8.20
CA PHE A 61 -6.19 -3.62 7.29
C PHE A 61 -5.93 -3.25 5.81
N ASP A 62 -4.69 -3.01 5.42
CA ASP A 62 -4.31 -2.75 4.02
C ASP A 62 -4.35 -4.05 3.20
N PRO A 63 -5.27 -4.20 2.22
CA PRO A 63 -5.34 -5.40 1.38
C PRO A 63 -4.46 -5.30 0.13
N ILE A 64 -3.97 -4.11 -0.23
CA ILE A 64 -3.19 -3.85 -1.44
C ILE A 64 -1.70 -4.07 -1.15
N THR A 65 -1.22 -3.53 -0.03
CA THR A 65 0.16 -3.69 0.46
C THR A 65 0.16 -4.15 1.92
N PRO A 66 -0.11 -5.43 2.21
CA PRO A 66 -0.30 -5.92 3.57
C PRO A 66 0.87 -5.60 4.52
N PRO A 67 0.60 -5.31 5.82
CA PRO A 67 1.64 -4.98 6.81
C PRO A 67 2.80 -5.97 6.89
N ALA A 68 2.52 -7.25 6.64
CA ALA A 68 3.53 -8.30 6.61
C ALA A 68 4.64 -8.02 5.58
N TRP A 69 4.33 -7.37 4.45
CA TRP A 69 5.32 -7.01 3.42
C TRP A 69 6.26 -5.92 3.95
N GLY A 70 5.72 -4.88 4.59
CA GLY A 70 6.53 -3.84 5.23
C GLY A 70 7.46 -4.38 6.32
N ARG A 71 6.97 -5.31 7.17
CA ARG A 71 7.81 -5.95 8.20
C ARG A 71 8.97 -6.77 7.61
N ARG A 72 8.77 -7.39 6.43
CA ARG A 72 9.82 -8.18 5.77
C ARG A 72 11.02 -7.33 5.35
N LEU A 73 10.82 -6.04 5.05
CA LEU A 73 11.89 -5.11 4.68
C LEU A 73 12.90 -4.88 5.82
N LEU A 74 12.48 -5.04 7.08
CA LEU A 74 13.36 -4.88 8.24
C LEU A 74 14.53 -5.88 8.27
N ARG A 75 14.47 -6.97 7.49
CA ARG A 75 15.58 -7.93 7.39
C ARG A 75 16.79 -7.38 6.62
N THR A 76 16.57 -6.47 5.68
CA THR A 76 17.60 -5.94 4.77
C THR A 76 17.77 -4.43 4.91
N MET A 77 16.89 -3.75 5.65
CA MET A 77 16.95 -2.33 5.97
C MET A 77 17.14 -2.14 7.48
N THR A 78 18.38 -2.20 7.95
CA THR A 78 18.69 -2.26 9.39
C THR A 78 18.34 -0.99 10.16
N ASN A 79 18.28 0.16 9.48
CA ASN A 79 17.89 1.46 10.03
C ASN A 79 16.43 1.83 9.71
N ALA A 80 15.63 0.88 9.22
CA ALA A 80 14.21 1.09 8.96
C ALA A 80 13.39 1.03 10.24
N ARG A 81 12.34 1.86 10.29
CA ARG A 81 11.36 1.90 11.37
C ARG A 81 10.00 1.58 10.78
N PHE A 82 9.39 0.51 11.26
CA PHE A 82 8.06 0.09 10.86
C PHE A 82 7.01 0.61 11.85
N VAL A 83 5.98 1.27 11.33
CA VAL A 83 4.83 1.74 12.10
C VAL A 83 3.56 1.26 11.43
N GLN A 84 2.79 0.46 12.17
CA GLN A 84 1.45 0.06 11.77
C GLN A 84 0.44 1.08 12.31
N VAL A 85 -0.48 1.53 11.47
CA VAL A 85 -1.51 2.49 11.82
C VAL A 85 -2.83 1.74 12.05
N SER A 86 -3.27 1.69 13.30
CA SER A 86 -4.47 0.94 13.72
C SER A 86 -5.73 1.44 13.00
N GLY A 87 -6.59 0.50 12.61
CA GLY A 87 -7.86 0.79 11.93
C GLY A 87 -7.75 1.34 10.49
N GLN A 88 -6.54 1.61 10.00
CA GLN A 88 -6.34 2.16 8.67
C GLN A 88 -6.17 1.06 7.61
N SER A 89 -6.55 1.40 6.37
CA SER A 89 -6.32 0.57 5.18
C SER A 89 -5.18 1.13 4.32
N HIS A 90 -5.22 0.92 3.02
CA HIS A 90 -4.20 1.39 2.07
C HIS A 90 -3.99 2.90 2.15
N GLY A 91 -2.73 3.32 1.99
CA GLY A 91 -2.37 4.73 2.09
C GLY A 91 -2.26 5.23 3.53
N ALA A 92 -1.56 4.48 4.39
CA ALA A 92 -1.40 4.75 5.82
C ALA A 92 -0.89 6.16 6.18
N MET A 93 -0.25 6.86 5.23
CA MET A 93 0.19 8.25 5.39
C MET A 93 -0.91 9.30 5.16
N PHE A 94 -2.00 8.96 4.47
CA PHE A 94 -3.05 9.91 4.06
C PHE A 94 -4.09 10.17 5.16
N ASN A 95 -3.65 10.22 6.41
CA ASN A 95 -4.42 10.73 7.54
C ASN A 95 -3.54 11.71 8.33
N ARG A 96 -4.16 12.44 9.28
CA ARG A 96 -3.46 13.45 10.07
C ARG A 96 -2.21 12.90 10.77
N CYS A 97 -2.30 11.75 11.42
CA CYS A 97 -1.20 11.19 12.21
C CYS A 97 -0.07 10.65 11.33
N GLY A 98 -0.41 9.89 10.28
CA GLY A 98 0.53 9.37 9.30
C GLY A 98 1.29 10.50 8.59
N GLY A 99 0.58 11.53 8.14
CA GLY A 99 1.19 12.70 7.50
C GLY A 99 2.14 13.47 8.43
N GLN A 100 1.74 13.67 9.70
CA GLN A 100 2.61 14.31 10.71
C GLN A 100 3.88 13.50 10.96
N MET A 101 3.77 12.17 11.06
CA MET A 101 4.92 11.28 11.24
C MET A 101 5.85 11.31 10.03
N THR A 102 5.31 11.28 8.81
CA THR A 102 6.10 11.42 7.57
C THR A 102 6.88 12.74 7.56
N MET A 103 6.23 13.86 7.88
CA MET A 103 6.91 15.17 7.92
C MET A 103 7.93 15.28 9.05
N ALA A 104 7.70 14.64 10.20
CA ALA A 104 8.68 14.58 11.28
C ALA A 104 9.92 13.77 10.86
N PHE A 105 9.71 12.61 10.23
CA PHE A 105 10.78 11.76 9.71
C PHE A 105 11.63 12.48 8.66
N LEU A 106 10.99 13.16 7.70
CA LEU A 106 11.71 13.88 6.65
C LEU A 106 12.56 15.05 7.19
N ARG A 107 12.14 15.67 8.30
CA ARG A 107 12.90 16.76 8.94
C ARG A 107 14.12 16.23 9.69
N ASP A 108 13.96 15.15 10.43
CA ASP A 108 15.07 14.48 11.10
C ASP A 108 14.86 12.95 11.08
N PRO A 109 15.48 12.25 10.12
CA PRO A 109 15.35 10.80 9.99
C PRO A 109 16.02 10.01 11.11
N ARG A 110 16.82 10.65 11.99
CA ARG A 110 17.49 10.00 13.12
C ARG A 110 16.83 10.30 14.46
N ALA A 111 16.05 11.38 14.57
CA ALA A 111 15.25 11.68 15.75
C ALA A 111 14.28 10.54 16.09
N ARG A 112 13.95 10.39 17.38
CA ARG A 112 12.92 9.44 17.83
C ARG A 112 11.56 9.81 17.23
N LEU A 113 10.85 8.81 16.70
CA LEU A 113 9.47 9.00 16.22
C LEU A 113 8.52 9.20 17.40
N ASN A 114 7.67 10.22 17.32
CA ASN A 114 6.52 10.37 18.20
C ASN A 114 5.35 9.56 17.62
N GLY A 115 4.91 8.52 18.35
CA GLY A 115 3.80 7.64 17.98
C GLY A 115 2.46 8.00 18.63
N ASP A 116 2.41 9.02 19.48
CA ASP A 116 1.26 9.29 20.37
C ASP A 116 -0.02 9.55 19.58
N CYS A 117 0.07 10.26 18.45
CA CYS A 117 -1.08 10.50 17.58
C CYS A 117 -1.69 9.18 17.11
N ILE A 118 -0.85 8.27 16.62
CA ILE A 118 -1.27 6.95 16.10
C ILE A 118 -1.80 6.08 17.23
N ALA A 119 -1.13 6.07 18.38
CA ALA A 119 -1.56 5.31 19.56
C ALA A 119 -2.94 5.72 20.07
N ASN A 120 -3.34 6.98 19.86
CA ASN A 120 -4.63 7.53 20.24
C ASN A 120 -5.68 7.49 19.12
N MET A 121 -5.38 6.90 17.95
CA MET A 121 -6.39 6.71 16.91
C MET A 121 -7.40 5.67 17.36
N ALA A 122 -8.69 5.98 17.18
CA ALA A 122 -9.74 4.99 17.34
C ALA A 122 -9.53 3.89 16.28
N GLY A 123 -9.20 2.69 16.74
CA GLY A 123 -9.10 1.52 15.88
C GLY A 123 -10.47 1.08 15.35
N THR A 124 -10.47 0.06 14.49
CA THR A 124 -11.73 -0.53 14.02
C THR A 124 -12.35 -1.35 15.14
N ALA A 125 -13.55 -0.95 15.57
CA ALA A 125 -14.37 -1.75 16.48
C ALA A 125 -15.22 -2.74 15.70
N PHE A 126 -15.04 -4.03 15.97
CA PHE A 126 -15.92 -5.08 15.44
C PHE A 126 -16.97 -5.40 16.50
N GLY A 127 -18.24 -5.29 16.12
CA GLY A 127 -19.36 -5.67 16.96
C GLY A 127 -20.22 -6.72 16.26
N THR A 128 -20.88 -7.56 17.05
CA THR A 128 -22.01 -8.35 16.57
C THR A 128 -23.26 -7.47 16.49
N GLY A 129 -24.33 -7.93 15.84
CA GLY A 129 -25.57 -7.15 15.72
C GLY A 129 -26.16 -6.67 17.06
N LYS A 130 -25.88 -7.38 18.16
CA LYS A 130 -26.28 -6.98 19.52
C LYS A 130 -25.45 -5.82 20.08
N ASP A 131 -24.17 -5.75 19.72
CA ASP A 131 -23.24 -4.73 20.22
C ASP A 131 -23.45 -3.37 19.56
N ILE A 132 -23.98 -3.36 18.33
CA ILE A 132 -24.36 -2.15 17.60
C ILE A 132 -25.66 -1.55 18.17
N ALA A 133 -26.65 -2.40 18.49
CA ALA A 133 -27.92 -1.95 19.05
C ALA A 133 -27.80 -1.31 20.45
N ALA A 134 -26.79 -1.72 21.24
CA ALA A 134 -26.53 -1.21 22.58
C ALA A 134 -25.79 0.14 22.61
N ARG A 135 -25.17 0.57 21.50
CA ARG A 135 -24.39 1.83 21.42
C ARG A 135 -25.17 3.00 20.79
N SER A 136 -26.39 2.75 20.31
CA SER A 136 -27.26 3.73 19.65
C SER A 136 -28.30 4.35 20.60
N GLN A 137 -28.17 4.12 21.91
CA GLN A 137 -28.95 4.73 23.00
C GLN A 137 -28.01 5.55 23.87
#